data_AF-A0A520EU13-F1
#
_entry.id   AF-A0A520EU13-F1
#
_cell.length_a   1.000
_cell.length_b   1.000
_cell.length_c   1.000
_cell.angle_alpha   90.00
_cell.angle_beta   90.00
_cell.angle_gamma   90.00
#
_symmetry.space_group_name_H-M   'P 1'
#
loop_
_entity.id
_entity.type
_entity.pdbx_description
1 polymer ?
#
loop_
_entity_poly.entity_id
_entity_poly.type
_entity_poly.pdbx_seq_one_letter_code
_entity_poly.pdbx_strand_id
1 'polypeptide(L)' 'QILASMGLDDFCDLDPSMLNRRIQGHRTMTYADLHEWLQPGDLLTEDPPTSWLRDWTNADSSRF' A
#
# COMPACT_ATOMS: atom_id res chain seq x y z
N GLN A 1 18.53 3.49 11.21
CA GLN A 1 18.77 2.54 12.33
C GLN A 1 17.65 1.49 12.44
N ILE A 2 16.38 1.81 12.14
CA ILE A 2 15.29 0.80 12.17
C ILE A 2 15.36 -0.19 10.98
N LEU A 3 15.63 0.27 9.75
CA LEU A 3 15.77 -0.59 8.55
C LEU A 3 16.80 -1.72 8.70
N ALA A 4 18.03 -1.38 9.09
CA ALA A 4 19.10 -2.34 9.28
C ALA A 4 18.77 -3.41 10.35
N SER A 5 17.95 -3.08 11.36
CA SER A 5 17.49 -4.05 12.35
C SER A 5 16.49 -5.07 11.80
N MET A 6 15.85 -4.76 10.67
CA MET A 6 15.00 -5.68 9.91
C MET A 6 15.79 -6.48 8.86
N GLY A 7 17.12 -6.27 8.77
CA GLY A 7 17.98 -6.92 7.78
C GLY A 7 17.91 -6.28 6.39
N LEU A 8 17.45 -5.03 6.29
CA LEU A 8 17.34 -4.28 5.04
C LEU A 8 18.44 -3.23 4.93
N ASP A 9 18.98 -3.08 3.73
CA ASP A 9 20.04 -2.11 3.43
C ASP A 9 19.48 -0.81 2.82
N ASP A 10 18.36 -0.89 2.10
CA ASP A 10 17.69 0.25 1.48
C ASP A 10 16.17 0.30 1.79
N PHE A 11 15.54 1.47 1.60
CA PHE A 11 14.09 1.62 1.69
C PHE A 11 13.34 0.89 0.57
N CYS A 12 13.97 0.71 -0.60
CA CYS A 12 13.42 -0.09 -1.69
C CYS A 12 13.26 -1.57 -1.35
N ASP A 13 13.97 -2.05 -0.32
CA ASP A 13 13.85 -3.43 0.16
C ASP A 13 12.67 -3.63 1.13
N LEU A 14 11.96 -2.55 1.50
CA LEU A 14 10.77 -2.63 2.34
C LEU A 14 9.61 -3.25 1.59
N ASP A 15 9.06 -4.32 2.16
CA ASP A 15 7.81 -4.91 1.71
C ASP A 15 6.62 -4.46 2.60
N PRO A 16 5.43 -4.19 2.04
CA PRO A 16 4.24 -3.84 2.81
C PRO A 16 3.85 -4.83 3.92
N SER A 17 4.24 -6.11 3.81
CA SER A 17 4.02 -7.12 4.85
C SER A 17 4.88 -6.92 6.10
N MET A 18 5.96 -6.13 6.01
CA MET A 18 6.86 -5.83 7.12
C MET A 18 6.32 -4.73 8.04
N LEU A 19 5.35 -3.94 7.58
CA LEU A 19 4.82 -2.78 8.29
C LEU A 19 3.45 -3.09 8.90
N ASN A 20 3.38 -3.09 10.23
CA ASN A 20 2.14 -3.31 10.98
C ASN A 20 1.44 -1.99 11.30
N ARG A 21 0.13 -1.93 11.05
CA ARG A 21 -0.74 -0.81 11.43
C ARG A 21 -1.83 -1.30 12.39
N ARG A 22 -1.97 -0.59 13.51
CA ARG A 22 -3.08 -0.80 14.45
C ARG A 22 -4.34 -0.15 13.89
N ILE A 23 -5.33 -0.98 13.54
CA ILE A 23 -6.59 -0.54 12.92
C ILE A 23 -7.65 -0.26 13.99
N GLN A 24 -7.67 -1.08 15.05
CA GLN A 24 -8.59 -0.95 16.17
C GLN A 24 -7.91 -1.39 17.47
N GLY A 25 -8.61 -1.23 18.60
CA GLY A 25 -8.08 -1.50 19.94
C GLY A 25 -7.39 -2.86 20.11
N HIS A 26 -7.79 -3.90 19.38
CA HIS A 26 -7.19 -5.24 19.46
C HIS A 26 -6.78 -5.81 18.09
N ARG A 27 -6.87 -5.02 17.01
CA ARG A 27 -6.62 -5.50 15.64
C ARG A 27 -5.44 -4.78 15.01
N THR A 28 -4.41 -5.56 14.70
CA THR A 28 -3.24 -5.15 13.93
C THR A 28 -3.26 -5.89 12.60
N MET A 29 -2.95 -5.20 11.51
CA MET A 29 -2.85 -5.75 10.16
C MET A 29 -1.63 -5.14 9.47
N THR A 30 -1.06 -5.84 8.51
CA THR A 30 0.05 -5.31 7.72
C THR A 30 -0.45 -4.36 6.64
N TYR A 31 0.41 -3.51 6.08
CA TYR A 31 0.03 -2.71 4.91
C TYR A 31 -0.27 -3.56 3.68
N ALA A 32 0.31 -4.77 3.58
CA ALA A 32 -0.08 -5.76 2.57
C ALA A 32 -1.56 -6.17 2.70
N ASP A 33 -2.08 -6.29 3.93
CA ASP A 33 -3.47 -6.69 4.17
C ASP A 33 -4.49 -5.55 4.00
N LEU A 34 -4.04 -4.29 4.09
CA LEU A 34 -4.92 -3.13 4.18
C LEU A 34 -5.29 -2.53 2.83
N HIS A 35 -4.45 -2.75 1.83
CA HIS A 35 -4.58 -2.15 0.52
C HIS A 35 -4.47 -3.23 -0.55
N GLU A 36 -5.19 -3.00 -1.64
CA GLU A 36 -5.02 -3.77 -2.86
C GLU A 36 -3.81 -3.20 -3.61
N TRP A 37 -2.74 -3.98 -3.70
CA TRP A 37 -1.50 -3.57 -4.33
C TRP A 37 -1.51 -3.91 -5.82
N LEU A 38 -1.35 -2.89 -6.66
CA LEU A 38 -1.27 -3.05 -8.11
C LEU A 38 0.00 -3.79 -8.49
N GLN A 39 -0.16 -4.82 -9.32
CA GLN A 39 0.95 -5.45 -10.02
C GLN A 39 1.32 -4.66 -11.28
N PRO A 40 2.57 -4.78 -11.77
CA PRO A 40 2.96 -4.17 -13.03
C PRO A 40 2.04 -4.59 -14.18
N GLY A 41 1.39 -3.61 -14.81
CA GLY A 41 0.49 -3.82 -15.96
C GLY A 41 -1.00 -3.85 -15.62
N ASP A 42 -1.40 -3.90 -14.34
CA ASP A 42 -2.83 -3.98 -13.96
C ASP A 42 -3.64 -2.80 -14.47
N LEU A 43 -3.04 -1.61 -14.49
CA LEU A 43 -3.69 -0.39 -14.98
C LEU A 43 -3.79 -0.30 -16.51
N LEU A 44 -3.13 -1.21 -17.25
CA LEU A 44 -3.18 -1.27 -18.70
C LEU A 44 -4.28 -2.22 -19.21
N THR A 45 -4.97 -2.92 -18.31
CA THR A 45 -6.07 -3.83 -18.63
C THR A 45 -7.40 -3.07 -18.75
N GLU A 46 -8.40 -3.70 -19.37
CA GLU A 46 -9.75 -3.10 -19.49
C GLU A 46 -10.51 -3.03 -18.16
N ASP A 47 -10.10 -3.83 -17.16
CA ASP A 47 -10.74 -3.94 -15.86
C ASP A 47 -9.73 -3.71 -14.71
N PRO A 48 -9.35 -2.45 -14.44
CA PRO A 48 -8.48 -2.15 -13.31
C PRO A 48 -9.18 -2.39 -11.97
N PRO A 49 -8.44 -2.58 -10.87
CA PRO A 49 -9.03 -2.76 -9.55
C PRO A 49 -10.00 -1.64 -9.16
N THR A 50 -11.15 -2.02 -8.61
CA THR A 50 -12.24 -1.08 -8.32
C THR A 50 -11.82 -0.03 -7.29
N SER A 51 -10.99 -0.43 -6.33
CA SER A 51 -10.46 0.44 -5.29
C SER A 51 -9.68 1.61 -5.90
N TRP A 52 -8.76 1.30 -6.81
CA TRP A 52 -7.97 2.28 -7.55
C TRP A 52 -8.84 3.20 -8.42
N LEU A 53 -9.79 2.64 -9.18
CA LEU A 53 -10.65 3.42 -10.07
C LEU A 53 -11.48 4.46 -9.30
N ARG A 54 -12.00 4.06 -8.13
CA ARG A 54 -12.73 4.95 -7.23
C ARG A 54 -11.84 6.08 -6.71
N ASP A 55 -10.63 5.76 -6.27
CA ASP A 55 -9.70 6.75 -5.73
C ASP A 55 -9.25 7.72 -6.83
N TRP A 56 -9.01 7.22 -8.05
CA TRP A 56 -8.73 8.03 -9.23
C TRP A 56 -9.88 8.99 -9.58
N THR A 57 -11.11 8.49 -9.56
CA THR A 57 -12.30 9.32 -9.85
C THR A 57 -12.51 10.43 -8.83
N ASN A 58 -12.15 10.18 -7.57
CA ASN A 58 -12.26 11.15 -6.47
C ASN A 58 -11.03 12.05 -6.35
N ALA A 59 -9.96 11.80 -7.10
CA ALA A 59 -8.73 12.56 -7.01
C ALA A 59 -8.95 13.99 -7.52
N ASP A 60 -8.63 14.98 -6.67
CA ASP A 60 -8.78 16.40 -6.99
C ASP A 60 -7.49 17.15 -6.63
N SER A 61 -6.84 17.70 -7.65
CA SER A 61 -5.59 18.47 -7.51
C SER A 61 -5.72 19.77 -6.69
N SER A 62 -6.94 20.21 -6.40
CA SER A 62 -7.19 21.40 -5.57
C SER A 62 -7.38 21.07 -4.10
N ARG A 63 -7.41 19.78 -3.74
CA ARG A 63 -7.72 19.28 -2.40
C ARG A 63 -6.55 18.44 -1.88
N PHE A 64 -5.54 19.13 -1.34
CA PHE A 64 -4.35 18.56 -0.70
C PHE A 64 -4.35 18.78 0.81
#